data_AF-A0A9W5UQ97-F1
#
_entry.id   AF-A0A9W5UQ97-F1
#
_cell.length_a   1.000
_cell.length_b   1.000
_cell.length_c   1.000
_cell.angle_alpha   90.00
_cell.angle_beta   90.00
_cell.angle_gamma   90.00
#
_symmetry.space_group_name_H-M   'P 1'
#
loop_
_entity.id
_entity.type
_entity.pdbx_description
1 polymer ?
#
loop_
_entity_poly.entity_id
_entity_poly.type
_entity_poly.pdbx_seq_one_letter_code
_entity_poly.pdbx_strand_id
1 'polypeptide(L)'
;MGVPMLMVVGLLGAVQPAMAAPTGSAVSAAGPETGSSEAWEPRPTLPGPVVVPRKGTRPAPFTSRTAPVSPKALPGQEKATGNGLRADAGSAVRSRTAGAGQDADWYCQEQVARRTSVNADADNYSATVEYLAELSCNFYLDYAYGVAGVVDRTPGYDGTLLYVGSPFAFNRYYYGATSGGVRIPGDFYDGGRQVEILFELYLLAPVGSAWGACGPLPGLRYLLCEGLGTDLLHIVLGTGTFDSGLAAPVIRFTALGDSYSAGTGAPPYLGPPNPGICRRANATYSMQVQGDRFRGLPIDRTNLKACHGARINDLTNRQSLEEFAQVDYVKPYTRLVTVTIGGNDLGFAAKLRDCALSDCGGAPLVTPAELQATQTRLVSLYQNILSRMRSDAVLAVLSYPAFLPVPGVDPLPTSSGCFGTNATIDTAELTRIAEATAQARDMIAAAVRATGDGRIVFVDAYDVFQGHRVCSGDPWSNGFVVADPEDSFHPNARGYRAMADRLRQVLGITL
;
A
#
# COMPACT_ATOMS: atom_id res chain seq x y z
N MET A 1 -64.26 5.15 0.67
CA MET A 1 -64.10 6.63 0.67
C MET A 1 -62.61 6.90 0.83
N GLY A 2 -61.93 7.74 0.06
CA GLY A 2 -62.30 8.54 -1.12
C GLY A 2 -61.22 9.60 -1.36
N VAL A 3 -60.53 9.56 -2.51
CA VAL A 3 -59.42 10.49 -2.87
C VAL A 3 -59.98 11.85 -3.32
N PRO A 4 -59.24 12.97 -3.20
CA PRO A 4 -58.06 13.29 -4.05
C PRO A 4 -56.86 13.84 -3.21
N MET A 5 -55.58 13.92 -3.63
CA MET A 5 -54.88 14.16 -4.91
C MET A 5 -54.93 15.61 -5.44
N LEU A 6 -53.79 16.30 -5.43
CA LEU A 6 -53.62 17.56 -6.18
C LEU A 6 -52.17 17.70 -6.68
N MET A 7 -52.01 18.00 -7.97
CA MET A 7 -50.76 18.46 -8.59
C MET A 7 -51.01 19.84 -9.18
N VAL A 8 -50.12 20.81 -8.90
CA VAL A 8 -49.96 22.01 -9.72
C VAL A 8 -48.47 22.37 -9.76
N VAL A 9 -47.91 22.48 -10.95
CA VAL A 9 -46.61 23.12 -11.21
C VAL A 9 -46.84 24.14 -12.31
N GLY A 10 -46.57 25.41 -12.03
CA GLY A 10 -46.76 26.51 -12.98
C GLY A 10 -45.43 27.02 -13.53
N LEU A 11 -45.35 27.19 -14.85
CA LEU A 11 -44.30 27.98 -15.48
C LEU A 11 -44.64 29.47 -15.38
N LEU A 12 -43.66 30.29 -14.98
CA LEU A 12 -43.59 31.71 -15.34
C LEU A 12 -42.12 32.04 -15.66
N GLY A 13 -41.90 32.66 -16.82
CA GLY A 13 -40.61 33.22 -17.22
C GLY A 13 -40.61 34.74 -17.12
N ALA A 14 -39.43 35.33 -16.92
CA ALA A 14 -39.19 36.76 -17.00
C ALA A 14 -37.88 37.03 -17.76
N VAL A 15 -37.72 38.24 -18.31
CA VAL A 15 -36.75 38.59 -19.37
C VAL A 15 -36.16 39.98 -19.09
N GLN A 16 -35.02 40.30 -19.75
CA GLN A 16 -34.35 41.62 -19.80
C GLN A 16 -33.59 42.09 -18.54
N PRO A 17 -32.70 43.10 -18.64
CA PRO A 17 -32.11 43.72 -19.84
C PRO A 17 -30.55 43.69 -19.87
N ALA A 18 -29.94 44.28 -20.90
CA ALA A 18 -28.50 44.52 -20.99
C ALA A 18 -28.18 46.03 -21.10
N MET A 19 -27.04 46.47 -20.55
CA MET A 19 -26.45 47.81 -20.78
C MET A 19 -24.90 47.74 -20.75
N ALA A 20 -24.26 48.66 -21.47
CA ALA A 20 -22.80 48.89 -21.47
C ALA A 20 -22.40 49.87 -20.32
N ALA A 21 -21.14 50.21 -20.02
CA ALA A 21 -19.82 50.07 -20.70
C ALA A 21 -18.72 50.00 -19.60
N PRO A 22 -17.38 50.28 -19.77
CA PRO A 22 -16.64 50.86 -20.90
C PRO A 22 -15.36 50.07 -21.32
N THR A 23 -14.52 50.71 -22.14
CA THR A 23 -13.27 50.17 -22.75
C THR A 23 -12.03 50.36 -21.88
N GLY A 24 -11.02 49.48 -22.02
CA GLY A 24 -9.72 49.64 -21.35
C GLY A 24 -8.68 48.54 -21.61
N SER A 25 -7.92 48.66 -22.71
CA SER A 25 -6.59 48.09 -23.03
C SER A 25 -6.24 46.63 -22.66
N ALA A 26 -5.76 45.87 -23.66
CA ALA A 26 -5.37 44.46 -23.51
C ALA A 26 -3.86 44.24 -23.29
N VAL A 27 -3.53 43.10 -22.65
CA VAL A 27 -2.28 42.35 -22.87
C VAL A 27 -2.66 40.88 -23.07
N SER A 28 -2.06 40.21 -24.06
CA SER A 28 -2.47 38.86 -24.48
C SER A 28 -1.74 37.75 -23.71
N ALA A 29 -2.50 36.76 -23.26
CA ALA A 29 -2.00 35.46 -22.80
C ALA A 29 -2.94 34.36 -23.33
N ALA A 30 -2.76 33.98 -24.60
CA ALA A 30 -3.60 32.99 -25.26
C ALA A 30 -3.15 31.55 -24.95
N GLY A 31 -3.96 30.83 -24.16
CA GLY A 31 -4.08 29.38 -24.29
C GLY A 31 -5.09 29.01 -25.39
N PRO A 32 -5.24 27.71 -25.68
CA PRO A 32 -6.61 27.20 -25.74
C PRO A 32 -6.84 25.93 -24.90
N GLU A 33 -8.01 25.97 -24.26
CA GLU A 33 -8.90 24.90 -23.82
C GLU A 33 -9.04 23.71 -24.80
N THR A 34 -9.54 22.51 -24.45
CA THR A 34 -10.04 21.86 -23.20
C THR A 34 -10.11 20.33 -23.43
N GLY A 35 -10.30 19.50 -22.39
CA GLY A 35 -10.96 18.20 -22.61
C GLY A 35 -10.74 17.05 -21.60
N SER A 36 -11.81 16.67 -20.89
CA SER A 36 -12.09 15.31 -20.36
C SER A 36 -11.20 14.71 -19.25
N SER A 37 -11.59 13.52 -18.79
CA SER A 37 -11.23 12.89 -17.50
C SER A 37 -10.77 11.43 -17.65
N GLU A 38 -10.23 10.89 -16.55
CA GLU A 38 -9.91 9.46 -16.30
C GLU A 38 -8.77 8.80 -17.10
N ALA A 39 -7.67 8.51 -16.39
CA ALA A 39 -6.99 7.21 -16.42
C ALA A 39 -6.08 7.09 -15.18
N TRP A 40 -6.17 5.99 -14.42
CA TRP A 40 -5.22 5.69 -13.32
C TRP A 40 -4.23 4.63 -13.78
N GLU A 41 -3.18 5.05 -14.49
CA GLU A 41 -2.04 4.21 -14.86
C GLU A 41 -0.73 4.82 -14.38
N PRO A 42 0.13 4.02 -13.73
CA PRO A 42 1.56 4.25 -13.83
C PRO A 42 2.36 2.94 -14.00
N ARG A 43 2.70 2.61 -15.25
CA ARG A 43 3.95 1.90 -15.58
C ARG A 43 4.71 2.64 -16.68
N PRO A 44 5.53 3.66 -16.35
CA PRO A 44 6.48 4.21 -17.30
C PRO A 44 7.54 3.15 -17.61
N THR A 45 7.38 2.43 -18.74
CA THR A 45 8.44 1.61 -19.32
C THR A 45 9.50 2.55 -19.90
N LEU A 46 10.55 2.82 -19.13
CA LEU A 46 11.68 3.63 -19.58
C LEU A 46 12.54 2.85 -20.60
N PRO A 47 13.01 3.50 -21.68
CA PRO A 47 13.97 2.90 -22.61
C PRO A 47 15.39 2.86 -22.01
N GLY A 48 16.24 2.02 -22.60
CA GLY A 48 17.70 2.20 -22.57
C GLY A 48 18.25 2.26 -24.00
N PRO A 49 19.58 2.12 -24.24
CA PRO A 49 20.69 2.11 -23.28
C PRO A 49 21.97 2.89 -23.76
N VAL A 50 23.04 2.91 -22.92
CA VAL A 50 24.48 2.85 -23.31
C VAL A 50 25.15 4.01 -24.14
N VAL A 51 26.00 4.80 -23.46
CA VAL A 51 27.34 5.35 -23.91
C VAL A 51 27.25 6.37 -25.12
N VAL A 52 28.22 7.10 -25.74
CA VAL A 52 29.70 7.19 -25.94
C VAL A 52 30.18 8.69 -25.95
N PRO A 53 31.50 9.02 -25.89
CA PRO A 53 32.01 10.36 -25.48
C PRO A 53 32.62 11.29 -26.59
N ARG A 54 33.16 12.45 -26.13
CA ARG A 54 33.92 13.58 -26.76
C ARG A 54 33.12 14.83 -27.17
N LYS A 55 33.79 15.98 -26.93
CA LYS A 55 33.46 17.41 -27.16
C LYS A 55 32.33 17.70 -28.16
N GLY A 56 31.13 18.02 -27.64
CA GLY A 56 30.00 18.53 -28.44
C GLY A 56 28.64 18.52 -27.75
N THR A 57 28.44 17.62 -26.78
CA THR A 57 27.17 17.40 -26.07
C THR A 57 27.27 17.74 -24.57
N ARG A 58 26.12 18.01 -23.93
CA ARG A 58 26.02 18.34 -22.49
C ARG A 58 26.01 17.06 -21.64
N PRO A 59 26.56 17.06 -20.41
CA PRO A 59 26.41 15.95 -19.47
C PRO A 59 24.94 15.69 -19.11
N ALA A 60 24.63 14.43 -18.78
CA ALA A 60 23.38 14.00 -18.16
C ALA A 60 23.72 13.14 -16.92
N PRO A 61 23.15 13.45 -15.73
CA PRO A 61 23.61 12.91 -14.45
C PRO A 61 22.97 11.57 -14.07
N PHE A 62 23.48 10.92 -13.01
CA PHE A 62 22.91 9.74 -12.33
C PHE A 62 22.32 8.63 -13.23
N THR A 63 23.17 7.74 -13.78
CA THR A 63 22.73 6.68 -14.72
C THR A 63 22.93 5.22 -14.23
N SER A 64 23.43 4.97 -13.03
CA SER A 64 23.51 3.59 -12.47
C SER A 64 23.54 3.56 -10.93
N ARG A 65 23.39 2.36 -10.33
CA ARG A 65 23.32 2.18 -8.85
C ARG A 65 24.62 2.66 -8.18
N THR A 66 24.50 3.66 -7.31
CA THR A 66 25.62 4.25 -6.55
C THR A 66 26.00 3.41 -5.32
N ALA A 67 26.57 2.23 -5.59
CA ALA A 67 27.43 1.56 -4.62
C ALA A 67 28.61 2.50 -4.28
N PRO A 68 28.91 2.77 -2.99
CA PRO A 68 29.98 3.70 -2.64
C PRO A 68 31.35 3.20 -3.10
N VAL A 69 31.96 3.89 -4.06
CA VAL A 69 33.35 3.67 -4.45
C VAL A 69 34.23 4.44 -3.47
N SER A 70 35.26 3.80 -2.90
CA SER A 70 36.24 4.54 -2.10
C SER A 70 37.07 5.43 -3.04
N PRO A 71 37.19 6.74 -2.79
CA PRO A 71 37.89 7.65 -3.70
C PRO A 71 39.35 7.24 -3.85
N LYS A 72 39.80 7.02 -5.10
CA LYS A 72 41.21 6.81 -5.42
C LYS A 72 41.88 8.16 -5.65
N ALA A 73 42.52 8.68 -4.60
CA ALA A 73 43.52 9.72 -4.77
C ALA A 73 44.65 9.23 -5.70
N LEU A 74 45.27 10.16 -6.42
CA LEU A 74 46.52 9.88 -7.12
C LEU A 74 47.67 9.78 -6.09
N PRO A 75 48.63 8.85 -6.24
CA PRO A 75 49.74 8.71 -5.29
C PRO A 75 50.47 10.04 -5.06
N GLY A 76 50.45 10.51 -3.81
CA GLY A 76 51.03 11.79 -3.39
C GLY A 76 50.06 12.95 -3.18
N GLN A 77 48.80 12.86 -3.67
CA GLN A 77 47.79 13.93 -3.55
C GLN A 77 46.80 13.74 -2.37
N GLU A 78 47.14 12.86 -1.41
CA GLU A 78 46.26 12.47 -0.30
C GLU A 78 46.18 13.47 0.87
N LYS A 79 46.97 14.56 0.85
CA LYS A 79 47.18 15.43 2.03
C LYS A 79 47.19 16.93 1.74
N ALA A 80 46.08 17.44 1.22
CA ALA A 80 45.77 18.87 1.37
C ALA A 80 45.15 19.15 2.75
N THR A 81 45.67 20.15 3.47
CA THR A 81 45.14 20.58 4.77
C THR A 81 44.19 21.76 4.59
N GLY A 82 42.88 21.49 4.61
CA GLY A 82 41.83 22.52 4.57
C GLY A 82 40.45 21.90 4.38
N ASN A 83 39.40 22.68 4.62
CA ASN A 83 38.04 22.29 4.29
C ASN A 83 37.76 22.72 2.84
N GLY A 84 37.26 21.82 1.99
CA GLY A 84 36.87 22.14 0.61
C GLY A 84 37.75 21.54 -0.50
N LEU A 85 37.30 21.72 -1.74
CA LEU A 85 38.10 21.46 -2.94
C LEU A 85 39.21 22.50 -3.09
N ARG A 86 40.36 22.11 -3.66
CA ARG A 86 41.45 23.04 -3.99
C ARG A 86 41.87 22.96 -5.45
N ALA A 87 42.07 24.12 -6.06
CA ALA A 87 42.63 24.26 -7.40
C ALA A 87 44.04 24.87 -7.33
N ASP A 88 45.01 24.18 -7.92
CA ASP A 88 46.38 24.66 -8.00
C ASP A 88 46.55 25.54 -9.25
N ALA A 89 46.86 26.82 -9.04
CA ALA A 89 47.49 27.64 -10.05
C ALA A 89 48.93 27.11 -10.24
N GLY A 90 49.17 26.40 -11.35
CA GLY A 90 50.48 25.82 -11.63
C GLY A 90 51.58 26.88 -11.62
N SER A 91 52.80 26.50 -11.22
CA SER A 91 53.93 27.38 -10.88
C SER A 91 54.43 28.35 -11.98
N ALA A 92 53.79 28.34 -13.16
CA ALA A 92 53.98 29.30 -14.24
C ALA A 92 53.00 30.50 -14.21
N VAL A 93 51.84 30.41 -13.54
CA VAL A 93 50.77 31.42 -13.63
C VAL A 93 50.90 32.50 -12.55
N ARG A 94 51.89 33.39 -12.72
CA ARG A 94 51.90 34.67 -11.99
C ARG A 94 50.79 35.59 -12.53
N SER A 95 49.62 35.56 -11.90
CA SER A 95 48.48 36.40 -12.30
C SER A 95 48.82 37.89 -12.23
N ARG A 96 48.64 38.60 -13.35
CA ARG A 96 48.68 40.07 -13.40
C ARG A 96 47.32 40.64 -13.02
N THR A 97 47.18 40.94 -11.73
CA THR A 97 46.30 41.99 -11.16
C THR A 97 44.82 41.99 -11.56
N ALA A 98 43.96 41.47 -10.67
CA ALA A 98 42.70 42.13 -10.30
C ALA A 98 42.14 41.60 -8.96
N GLY A 99 41.87 42.50 -8.01
CA GLY A 99 40.85 42.33 -6.95
C GLY A 99 41.15 41.42 -5.75
N ALA A 100 41.79 40.26 -5.92
CA ALA A 100 42.06 39.34 -4.82
C ALA A 100 43.34 39.71 -4.03
N GLY A 101 43.31 39.45 -2.72
CA GLY A 101 44.49 39.59 -1.86
C GLY A 101 45.60 38.60 -2.24
N GLN A 102 46.84 38.99 -1.99
CA GLN A 102 47.98 38.07 -2.11
C GLN A 102 47.88 36.97 -1.05
N ASP A 103 48.34 35.77 -1.41
CA ASP A 103 48.39 34.56 -0.55
C ASP A 103 47.04 34.00 -0.07
N ALA A 104 45.98 34.16 -0.87
CA ALA A 104 44.73 33.41 -0.72
C ALA A 104 44.74 32.11 -1.54
N ASP A 105 44.78 30.96 -0.86
CA ASP A 105 44.54 29.63 -1.46
C ASP A 105 43.23 29.61 -2.26
N TRP A 106 43.21 29.01 -3.45
CA TRP A 106 41.98 28.83 -4.23
C TRP A 106 41.20 27.61 -3.75
N TYR A 107 39.96 27.83 -3.30
CA TYR A 107 39.09 26.77 -2.83
C TYR A 107 37.61 26.97 -3.18
N CYS A 108 36.90 25.85 -3.20
CA CYS A 108 35.43 25.81 -3.16
C CYS A 108 34.96 25.22 -1.83
N GLN A 109 33.80 25.68 -1.36
CA GLN A 109 33.09 25.17 -0.21
C GLN A 109 31.70 24.69 -0.66
N GLU A 110 31.44 23.42 -0.39
CA GLU A 110 30.16 22.77 -0.67
C GLU A 110 29.34 22.68 0.62
N GLN A 111 28.03 22.92 0.53
CA GLN A 111 27.09 22.79 1.64
C GLN A 111 25.84 22.05 1.19
N VAL A 112 25.22 21.29 2.10
CA VAL A 112 23.89 20.71 1.88
C VAL A 112 23.05 20.88 3.14
N ALA A 113 22.15 21.87 3.12
CA ALA A 113 21.11 22.01 4.13
C ALA A 113 19.98 21.01 3.84
N ARG A 114 19.43 20.40 4.90
CA ARG A 114 18.33 19.43 4.79
C ARG A 114 17.27 19.63 5.86
N ARG A 115 16.02 19.30 5.55
CA ARG A 115 14.87 19.35 6.46
C ARG A 115 14.00 18.11 6.26
N THR A 116 13.49 17.57 7.35
CA THR A 116 12.56 16.44 7.37
C THR A 116 11.28 16.82 8.09
N SER A 117 10.14 16.30 7.63
CA SER A 117 8.86 16.37 8.35
C SER A 117 8.04 15.11 8.07
N VAL A 118 7.11 14.78 8.98
CA VAL A 118 6.25 13.59 8.86
C VAL A 118 4.79 14.03 9.01
N ASN A 119 3.94 13.64 8.06
CA ASN A 119 2.49 13.67 8.22
C ASN A 119 2.03 12.32 8.81
N ALA A 120 1.36 12.37 9.96
CA ALA A 120 0.88 11.22 10.73
C ALA A 120 -0.56 10.79 10.39
N ASP A 121 -1.19 11.42 9.40
CA ASP A 121 -2.52 11.10 8.89
C ASP A 121 -2.62 9.63 8.41
N ALA A 122 -3.68 8.93 8.83
CA ALA A 122 -3.83 7.49 8.70
C ALA A 122 -4.14 7.01 7.27
N ASP A 123 -4.67 7.87 6.39
CA ASP A 123 -4.87 7.57 4.96
C ASP A 123 -3.76 8.16 4.07
N ASN A 124 -2.76 8.83 4.67
CA ASN A 124 -1.86 9.73 3.96
C ASN A 124 -0.45 9.77 4.58
N TYR A 125 -0.04 8.70 5.28
CA TYR A 125 1.18 8.65 6.07
C TYR A 125 2.41 8.84 5.20
N SER A 126 3.24 9.85 5.50
CA SER A 126 4.38 10.19 4.65
C SER A 126 5.45 11.01 5.37
N ALA A 127 6.71 10.78 5.01
CA ALA A 127 7.78 11.74 5.29
C ALA A 127 8.03 12.64 4.08
N THR A 128 8.34 13.90 4.31
CA THR A 128 8.86 14.83 3.30
C THR A 128 10.31 15.15 3.65
N VAL A 129 11.21 14.95 2.70
CA VAL A 129 12.64 15.26 2.80
C VAL A 129 12.94 16.39 1.82
N GLU A 130 13.29 17.56 2.33
CA GLU A 130 13.62 18.77 1.58
C GLU A 130 15.13 19.05 1.70
N TYR A 131 15.75 19.60 0.65
CA TYR A 131 17.16 20.01 0.68
C TYR A 131 17.46 21.26 -0.16
N LEU A 132 18.58 21.89 0.18
CA LEU A 132 19.27 22.90 -0.60
C LEU A 132 20.76 22.51 -0.63
N ALA A 133 21.31 22.30 -1.82
CA ALA A 133 22.71 21.92 -2.05
C ALA A 133 23.41 23.05 -2.82
N GLU A 134 24.48 23.58 -2.24
CA GLU A 134 25.14 24.84 -2.64
C GLU A 134 26.64 24.62 -2.88
N LEU A 135 27.14 25.28 -3.92
CA LEU A 135 28.56 25.39 -4.23
C LEU A 135 28.95 26.87 -4.24
N SER A 136 29.97 27.25 -3.48
CA SER A 136 30.57 28.58 -3.55
C SER A 136 32.09 28.51 -3.58
N CYS A 137 32.72 29.27 -4.47
CA CYS A 137 34.18 29.28 -4.64
C CYS A 137 34.75 30.69 -4.45
N ASN A 138 35.96 30.81 -3.91
CA ASN A 138 36.65 32.10 -3.79
C ASN A 138 37.36 32.54 -5.11
N PHE A 139 37.23 31.74 -6.16
CA PHE A 139 37.72 31.97 -7.51
C PHE A 139 36.61 31.68 -8.54
N TYR A 140 36.78 32.15 -9.77
CA TYR A 140 35.82 31.90 -10.85
C TYR A 140 35.96 30.48 -11.41
N LEU A 141 34.85 29.85 -11.79
CA LEU A 141 34.85 28.64 -12.62
C LEU A 141 34.51 29.03 -14.07
N ASP A 142 35.23 28.44 -15.03
CA ASP A 142 34.96 28.61 -16.46
C ASP A 142 33.62 27.92 -16.83
N TYR A 143 33.33 26.81 -16.17
CA TYR A 143 32.02 26.14 -16.20
C TYR A 143 31.79 25.33 -14.91
N ALA A 144 30.55 25.35 -14.42
CA ALA A 144 30.08 24.42 -13.41
C ALA A 144 28.74 23.81 -13.85
N TYR A 145 28.57 22.52 -13.59
CA TYR A 145 27.31 21.80 -13.69
C TYR A 145 27.09 21.02 -12.38
N GLY A 146 25.86 21.01 -11.87
CA GLY A 146 25.56 20.36 -10.61
C GLY A 146 24.12 19.89 -10.48
N VAL A 147 23.92 18.79 -9.77
CA VAL A 147 22.59 18.28 -9.43
C VAL A 147 22.64 17.51 -8.12
N ALA A 148 21.57 17.54 -7.35
CA ALA A 148 21.43 16.72 -6.15
C ALA A 148 20.17 15.86 -6.23
N GLY A 149 20.12 14.83 -5.40
CA GLY A 149 19.01 13.89 -5.34
C GLY A 149 18.96 13.16 -4.01
N VAL A 150 17.82 12.53 -3.73
CA VAL A 150 17.62 11.73 -2.51
C VAL A 150 17.69 10.25 -2.88
N VAL A 151 18.61 9.53 -2.25
CA VAL A 151 18.80 8.08 -2.42
C VAL A 151 18.33 7.36 -1.16
N ASP A 152 17.58 6.28 -1.36
CA ASP A 152 17.22 5.36 -0.28
C ASP A 152 18.45 4.57 0.17
N ARG A 153 18.61 4.44 1.48
CA ARG A 153 19.64 3.66 2.17
C ARG A 153 19.02 2.57 3.08
N THR A 154 17.69 2.46 3.09
CA THR A 154 16.96 1.44 3.84
C THR A 154 17.37 0.03 3.35
N PRO A 155 17.65 -0.94 4.24
CA PRO A 155 17.98 -2.31 3.84
C PRO A 155 16.93 -2.92 2.90
N GLY A 156 17.39 -3.52 1.80
CA GLY A 156 16.54 -4.01 0.70
C GLY A 156 16.23 -2.99 -0.39
N TYR A 157 16.43 -1.69 -0.13
CA TYR A 157 16.20 -0.59 -1.06
C TYR A 157 17.45 0.27 -1.35
N ASP A 158 18.57 0.03 -0.68
CA ASP A 158 19.82 0.79 -0.83
C ASP A 158 20.23 1.03 -2.29
N GLY A 159 20.48 2.29 -2.63
CA GLY A 159 20.81 2.75 -3.98
C GLY A 159 19.60 3.03 -4.87
N THR A 160 18.38 2.95 -4.35
CA THR A 160 17.17 3.40 -5.06
C THR A 160 17.12 4.93 -5.07
N LEU A 161 17.07 5.52 -6.25
CA LEU A 161 16.96 6.96 -6.42
C LEU A 161 15.49 7.40 -6.25
N LEU A 162 15.18 8.09 -5.17
CA LEU A 162 13.83 8.53 -4.82
C LEU A 162 13.44 9.84 -5.51
N TYR A 163 14.41 10.72 -5.77
CA TYR A 163 14.21 12.01 -6.41
C TYR A 163 15.53 12.58 -6.96
N VAL A 164 15.45 13.35 -8.04
CA VAL A 164 16.54 14.16 -8.59
C VAL A 164 16.02 15.58 -8.76
N GLY A 165 16.73 16.56 -8.21
CA GLY A 165 16.40 17.98 -8.37
C GLY A 165 16.68 18.50 -9.76
N SER A 166 16.24 19.73 -10.05
CA SER A 166 16.66 20.40 -11.27
C SER A 166 18.17 20.63 -11.27
N PRO A 167 18.90 20.25 -12.34
CA PRO A 167 20.32 20.54 -12.44
C PRO A 167 20.54 22.04 -12.65
N PHE A 168 21.58 22.59 -12.02
CA PHE A 168 22.09 23.91 -12.35
C PHE A 168 23.27 23.81 -13.31
N ALA A 169 23.47 24.88 -14.09
CA ALA A 169 24.73 25.15 -14.76
C ALA A 169 25.01 26.65 -14.69
N PHE A 170 26.26 27.03 -14.43
CA PHE A 170 26.68 28.43 -14.46
C PHE A 170 28.06 28.60 -15.08
N ASN A 171 28.32 29.80 -15.57
CA ASN A 171 29.64 30.29 -15.93
C ASN A 171 29.83 31.67 -15.28
N ARG A 172 31.07 32.00 -14.89
CA ARG A 172 31.49 33.33 -14.37
C ARG A 172 30.85 33.83 -13.07
N TYR A 173 29.81 33.19 -12.54
CA TYR A 173 29.28 33.48 -11.20
C TYR A 173 29.89 32.51 -10.17
N TYR A 174 30.13 32.98 -8.94
CA TYR A 174 30.88 32.27 -7.90
C TYR A 174 30.00 31.40 -6.97
N TYR A 175 28.70 31.35 -7.24
CA TYR A 175 27.68 30.67 -6.45
C TYR A 175 26.68 30.00 -7.39
N GLY A 176 26.29 28.77 -7.05
CA GLY A 176 25.14 28.10 -7.65
C GLY A 176 24.62 26.99 -6.75
N ALA A 177 23.32 26.71 -6.88
CA ALA A 177 22.62 25.82 -5.99
C ALA A 177 21.52 25.03 -6.72
N THR A 178 21.21 23.85 -6.18
CA THR A 178 20.03 23.04 -6.55
C THR A 178 19.27 22.73 -5.27
N SER A 179 17.95 22.82 -5.34
CA SER A 179 17.06 22.51 -4.24
C SER A 179 15.92 21.63 -4.73
N GLY A 180 15.30 20.93 -3.80
CA GLY A 180 14.14 20.10 -4.10
C GLY A 180 13.71 19.31 -2.88
N GLY A 181 12.77 18.40 -3.10
CA GLY A 181 12.32 17.52 -2.04
C GLY A 181 11.49 16.36 -2.57
N VAL A 182 11.43 15.31 -1.76
CA VAL A 182 10.66 14.09 -2.04
C VAL A 182 9.66 13.83 -0.93
N ARG A 183 8.44 13.49 -1.32
CA ARG A 183 7.41 12.98 -0.40
C ARG A 183 7.37 11.46 -0.52
N ILE A 184 7.74 10.77 0.56
CA ILE A 184 7.86 9.32 0.66
C ILE A 184 6.58 8.77 1.32
N PRO A 185 5.70 8.05 0.60
CA PRO A 185 4.45 7.53 1.14
C PRO A 185 4.70 6.25 1.97
N GLY A 186 4.67 6.37 3.29
CA GLY A 186 5.13 5.33 4.23
C GLY A 186 4.26 4.07 4.29
N ASP A 187 2.98 4.18 3.88
CA ASP A 187 2.05 3.06 3.72
C ASP A 187 2.24 2.27 2.41
N PHE A 188 2.77 2.94 1.38
CA PHE A 188 2.91 2.39 0.05
C PHE A 188 4.32 1.84 -0.20
N TYR A 189 5.31 2.41 0.47
CA TYR A 189 6.73 2.12 0.27
C TYR A 189 7.37 1.62 1.57
N ASP A 190 7.91 0.40 1.54
CA ASP A 190 8.57 -0.23 2.70
C ASP A 190 10.01 0.31 2.90
N GLY A 191 10.55 1.05 1.92
CA GLY A 191 11.83 1.76 1.98
C GLY A 191 11.73 3.19 2.54
N GLY A 192 12.67 4.05 2.17
CA GLY A 192 12.69 5.50 2.40
C GLY A 192 12.75 5.93 3.86
N ARG A 193 13.06 5.00 4.78
CA ARG A 193 13.19 5.21 6.22
C ARG A 193 14.56 5.76 6.56
N GLN A 194 15.59 5.20 5.93
CA GLN A 194 16.95 5.73 5.92
C GLN A 194 17.24 6.27 4.53
N VAL A 195 17.70 7.50 4.44
CA VAL A 195 17.96 8.22 3.18
C VAL A 195 19.30 8.95 3.23
N GLU A 196 19.85 9.27 2.06
CA GLU A 196 21.02 10.13 1.92
C GLU A 196 20.78 11.10 0.77
N ILE A 197 21.05 12.39 0.98
CA ILE A 197 21.09 13.36 -0.12
C ILE A 197 22.49 13.26 -0.74
N LEU A 198 22.53 13.03 -2.05
CA LEU A 198 23.73 13.06 -2.88
C LEU A 198 23.79 14.35 -3.68
N PHE A 199 24.99 14.87 -3.92
CA PHE A 199 25.26 16.07 -4.71
C PHE A 199 26.39 15.76 -5.70
N GLU A 200 26.03 15.65 -6.99
CA GLU A 200 26.94 15.40 -8.11
C GLU A 200 27.34 16.73 -8.77
N LEU A 201 28.65 16.93 -8.99
CA LEU A 201 29.23 18.17 -9.48
C LEU A 201 30.31 17.90 -10.54
N TYR A 202 30.29 18.68 -11.62
CA TYR A 202 31.32 18.73 -12.66
C TYR A 202 31.85 20.16 -12.77
N LEU A 203 33.13 20.36 -12.46
CA LEU A 203 33.73 21.68 -12.24
C LEU A 203 34.95 21.89 -13.15
N LEU A 204 34.89 22.90 -14.01
CA LEU A 204 35.97 23.31 -14.90
C LEU A 204 36.71 24.52 -14.29
N ALA A 205 37.96 24.29 -13.89
CA ALA A 205 38.85 25.31 -13.34
C ALA A 205 39.28 26.32 -14.44
N PRO A 206 39.74 27.54 -14.06
CA PRO A 206 40.25 28.53 -15.00
C PRO A 206 41.40 28.00 -15.86
N VAL A 207 41.39 28.36 -17.15
CA VAL A 207 42.49 28.12 -18.11
C VAL A 207 43.88 28.33 -17.47
N GLY A 208 44.69 27.27 -17.46
CA GLY A 208 46.05 27.26 -16.89
C GLY A 208 46.16 26.74 -15.44
N SER A 209 45.05 26.26 -14.87
CA SER A 209 44.95 25.73 -13.51
C SER A 209 44.52 24.26 -13.54
N ALA A 210 44.76 23.52 -12.46
CA ALA A 210 44.31 22.14 -12.32
C ALA A 210 43.78 21.85 -10.91
N TRP A 211 42.92 20.86 -10.74
CA TRP A 211 42.42 20.47 -9.43
C TRP A 211 43.48 19.70 -8.64
N GLY A 212 43.94 20.25 -7.52
CA GLY A 212 44.99 19.66 -6.69
C GLY A 212 44.46 18.58 -5.76
N ALA A 213 43.36 18.86 -5.05
CA ALA A 213 42.82 17.96 -4.04
C ALA A 213 41.31 18.11 -3.75
N CYS A 214 40.71 17.01 -3.29
CA CYS A 214 39.43 16.99 -2.58
C CYS A 214 39.71 16.94 -1.06
N GLY A 215 39.68 18.09 -0.38
CA GLY A 215 39.89 18.18 1.07
C GLY A 215 38.66 17.72 1.87
N PRO A 216 38.81 17.36 3.17
CA PRO A 216 37.68 16.93 4.00
C PRO A 216 36.58 18.00 4.09
N LEU A 217 35.33 17.57 4.21
CA LEU A 217 34.15 18.45 4.30
C LEU A 217 33.38 18.23 5.61
N PRO A 218 33.13 19.28 6.42
CA PRO A 218 32.30 19.18 7.60
C PRO A 218 30.87 18.71 7.24
N GLY A 219 30.48 17.52 7.71
CA GLY A 219 29.14 16.96 7.50
C GLY A 219 28.87 16.32 6.13
N LEU A 220 29.86 16.30 5.22
CA LEU A 220 29.75 15.66 3.90
C LEU A 220 30.87 14.63 3.70
N ARG A 221 30.63 13.64 2.82
CA ARG A 221 31.61 12.60 2.45
C ARG A 221 31.75 12.49 0.94
N TYR A 222 32.95 12.28 0.42
CA TYR A 222 33.16 11.97 -1.00
C TYR A 222 32.77 10.51 -1.28
N LEU A 223 31.92 10.30 -2.27
CA LEU A 223 31.64 9.01 -2.92
C LEU A 223 32.39 8.88 -4.25
N LEU A 224 32.82 10.01 -4.81
CA LEU A 224 33.64 10.09 -6.01
C LEU A 224 34.48 11.38 -5.94
N CYS A 225 35.73 11.29 -6.38
CA CYS A 225 36.61 12.43 -6.67
C CYS A 225 37.55 12.00 -7.80
N GLU A 226 37.25 12.43 -9.02
CA GLU A 226 37.99 12.10 -10.24
C GLU A 226 38.35 13.39 -11.00
N GLY A 227 39.47 13.38 -11.74
CA GLY A 227 39.95 14.54 -12.50
C GLY A 227 41.05 15.37 -11.82
N LEU A 228 41.55 14.94 -10.65
CA LEU A 228 42.73 15.54 -10.02
C LEU A 228 43.93 15.58 -10.98
N GLY A 229 44.66 16.69 -10.99
CA GLY A 229 45.71 16.98 -11.96
C GLY A 229 45.21 17.42 -13.35
N THR A 230 43.89 17.62 -13.54
CA THR A 230 43.31 18.14 -14.78
C THR A 230 42.46 19.39 -14.52
N ASP A 231 41.98 20.04 -15.59
CA ASP A 231 41.10 21.22 -15.54
C ASP A 231 39.65 20.87 -15.15
N LEU A 232 39.21 19.62 -15.36
CA LEU A 232 37.85 19.15 -15.09
C LEU A 232 37.82 18.15 -13.92
N LEU A 233 37.15 18.53 -12.83
CA LEU A 233 36.83 17.63 -11.70
C LEU A 233 35.41 17.08 -11.83
N HIS A 234 35.21 15.80 -11.49
CA HIS A 234 33.91 15.19 -11.22
C HIS A 234 33.91 14.68 -9.78
N ILE A 235 32.97 15.16 -8.97
CA ILE A 235 32.76 14.69 -7.59
C ILE A 235 31.32 14.27 -7.36
N VAL A 236 31.13 13.35 -6.43
CA VAL A 236 29.83 13.04 -5.84
C VAL A 236 29.99 13.09 -4.34
N LEU A 237 29.23 13.97 -3.70
CA LEU A 237 29.18 14.13 -2.25
C LEU A 237 27.94 13.44 -1.69
N GLY A 238 28.05 12.86 -0.50
CA GLY A 238 26.93 12.36 0.29
C GLY A 238 26.82 13.09 1.62
N THR A 239 25.60 13.31 2.08
CA THR A 239 25.29 13.90 3.41
C THR A 239 25.35 12.90 4.57
N GLY A 240 25.77 11.66 4.30
CA GLY A 240 25.62 10.54 5.22
C GLY A 240 24.16 10.12 5.35
N THR A 241 23.93 8.85 5.71
CA THR A 241 22.59 8.32 5.97
C THR A 241 21.93 9.05 7.15
N PHE A 242 20.65 9.38 7.01
CA PHE A 242 19.80 9.94 8.06
C PHE A 242 18.39 9.37 7.98
N ASP A 243 17.69 9.35 9.12
CA ASP A 243 16.32 8.86 9.17
C ASP A 243 15.33 9.93 8.67
N SER A 244 14.36 9.53 7.86
CA SER A 244 13.29 10.41 7.35
C SER A 244 12.17 10.68 8.37
N GLY A 245 12.13 9.90 9.46
CA GLY A 245 11.07 9.90 10.46
C GLY A 245 9.93 8.91 10.19
N LEU A 246 9.99 8.12 9.11
CA LEU A 246 9.03 7.03 8.87
C LEU A 246 9.18 5.89 9.90
N ALA A 247 8.07 5.48 10.49
CA ALA A 247 7.96 4.28 11.33
C ALA A 247 8.15 2.99 10.51
N ALA A 248 8.52 1.89 11.16
CA ALA A 248 8.70 0.58 10.53
C ALA A 248 7.46 0.14 9.72
N PRO A 249 7.64 -0.58 8.59
CA PRO A 249 6.52 -0.96 7.74
C PRO A 249 5.68 -2.09 8.37
N VAL A 250 4.38 -2.05 8.12
CA VAL A 250 3.38 -3.00 8.65
C VAL A 250 2.56 -3.63 7.52
N ILE A 251 1.87 -4.73 7.82
CA ILE A 251 0.85 -5.30 6.94
C ILE A 251 -0.49 -4.65 7.26
N ARG A 252 -0.84 -3.60 6.52
CA ARG A 252 -2.19 -2.99 6.54
C ARG A 252 -3.22 -4.04 6.08
N PHE A 253 -4.18 -4.35 6.95
CA PHE A 253 -5.10 -5.49 6.82
C PHE A 253 -6.57 -5.07 6.94
N THR A 254 -7.39 -5.39 5.94
CA THR A 254 -8.85 -5.20 5.96
C THR A 254 -9.56 -6.56 5.91
N ALA A 255 -10.50 -6.82 6.82
CA ALA A 255 -11.26 -8.07 6.86
C ALA A 255 -12.71 -7.84 6.40
N LEU A 256 -13.07 -8.40 5.24
CA LEU A 256 -14.36 -8.27 4.58
C LEU A 256 -15.23 -9.52 4.83
N GLY A 257 -16.50 -9.46 4.42
CA GLY A 257 -17.36 -10.64 4.31
C GLY A 257 -18.66 -10.55 5.09
N ASP A 258 -19.20 -11.73 5.38
CA ASP A 258 -20.45 -11.95 6.11
C ASP A 258 -20.24 -12.23 7.61
N SER A 259 -21.23 -12.84 8.25
CA SER A 259 -21.21 -13.21 9.67
C SER A 259 -20.03 -14.11 10.05
N TYR A 260 -19.56 -14.98 9.15
CA TYR A 260 -18.40 -15.84 9.35
C TYR A 260 -17.06 -15.08 9.31
N SER A 261 -17.05 -13.81 8.90
CA SER A 261 -15.91 -12.90 9.08
C SER A 261 -16.16 -11.84 10.17
N ALA A 262 -17.42 -11.50 10.44
CA ALA A 262 -17.79 -10.48 11.42
C ALA A 262 -17.59 -10.93 12.88
N GLY A 263 -17.87 -12.19 13.21
CA GLY A 263 -17.79 -12.69 14.60
C GLY A 263 -19.12 -13.09 15.25
N THR A 264 -20.19 -13.20 14.46
CA THR A 264 -21.50 -13.72 14.91
C THR A 264 -21.34 -15.06 15.62
N GLY A 265 -22.09 -15.30 16.70
CA GLY A 265 -21.94 -16.49 17.53
C GLY A 265 -20.81 -16.43 18.57
N ALA A 266 -19.97 -15.37 18.57
CA ALA A 266 -18.87 -15.19 19.52
C ALA A 266 -18.91 -13.82 20.24
N PRO A 267 -19.95 -13.55 21.06
CA PRO A 267 -20.04 -12.32 21.85
C PRO A 267 -18.89 -12.18 22.87
N PRO A 268 -18.57 -10.95 23.35
CA PRO A 268 -19.31 -9.71 23.17
C PRO A 268 -19.10 -9.05 21.81
N TYR A 269 -20.18 -8.44 21.30
CA TYR A 269 -20.16 -7.63 20.10
C TYR A 269 -19.63 -6.22 20.36
N LEU A 270 -18.96 -5.66 19.35
CA LEU A 270 -18.41 -4.31 19.35
C LEU A 270 -19.56 -3.29 19.31
N GLY A 271 -19.50 -2.31 20.21
CA GLY A 271 -20.39 -1.13 20.20
C GLY A 271 -20.02 -0.11 19.12
N PRO A 272 -20.62 1.09 19.16
CA PRO A 272 -20.37 2.17 18.21
C PRO A 272 -18.85 2.45 18.02
N PRO A 273 -18.38 2.69 16.78
CA PRO A 273 -19.16 2.94 15.56
C PRO A 273 -19.60 1.68 14.79
N ASN A 274 -19.53 0.46 15.35
CA ASN A 274 -20.11 -0.70 14.70
C ASN A 274 -21.66 -0.66 14.73
N PRO A 275 -22.37 -0.77 13.59
CA PRO A 275 -23.82 -0.96 13.57
C PRO A 275 -24.19 -2.30 14.22
N GLY A 276 -25.22 -2.30 15.08
CA GLY A 276 -25.64 -3.51 15.82
C GLY A 276 -25.95 -4.69 14.91
N ILE A 277 -26.54 -4.42 13.74
CA ILE A 277 -26.87 -5.41 12.71
C ILE A 277 -25.66 -6.22 12.23
N CYS A 278 -24.43 -5.68 12.31
CA CYS A 278 -23.26 -6.33 11.75
C CYS A 278 -22.64 -7.39 12.66
N ARG A 279 -23.02 -7.46 13.94
CA ARG A 279 -22.51 -8.43 14.93
C ARG A 279 -20.98 -8.62 14.88
N ARG A 280 -20.24 -7.52 14.71
CA ARG A 280 -18.78 -7.55 14.75
C ARG A 280 -18.31 -7.88 16.16
N ALA A 281 -17.42 -8.84 16.33
CA ALA A 281 -16.86 -9.21 17.63
C ALA A 281 -15.34 -8.95 17.67
N ASN A 282 -14.74 -9.01 18.87
CA ASN A 282 -13.27 -9.11 18.97
C ASN A 282 -12.75 -10.55 18.79
N ALA A 283 -13.64 -11.55 18.85
CA ALA A 283 -13.30 -12.96 18.82
C ALA A 283 -13.31 -13.59 17.41
N THR A 284 -13.14 -12.80 16.35
CA THR A 284 -13.11 -13.32 14.96
C THR A 284 -11.81 -14.06 14.64
N TYR A 285 -11.74 -14.71 13.49
CA TYR A 285 -10.47 -15.26 12.98
C TYR A 285 -9.48 -14.17 12.56
N SER A 286 -9.99 -13.01 12.09
CA SER A 286 -9.20 -11.90 11.55
C SER A 286 -8.70 -10.92 12.60
N MET A 287 -9.38 -10.80 13.75
CA MET A 287 -8.86 -10.10 14.92
C MET A 287 -7.77 -10.92 15.64
N GLN A 288 -7.87 -12.25 15.61
CA GLN A 288 -6.94 -13.15 16.29
C GLN A 288 -5.54 -13.26 15.67
N VAL A 289 -5.32 -12.73 14.46
CA VAL A 289 -3.99 -12.63 13.81
C VAL A 289 -3.41 -11.21 13.82
N GLN A 290 -4.00 -10.28 14.58
CA GLN A 290 -3.42 -8.95 14.77
C GLN A 290 -2.13 -9.04 15.60
N GLY A 291 -1.06 -8.39 15.15
CA GLY A 291 0.25 -8.40 15.82
C GLY A 291 1.19 -9.52 15.35
N ASP A 292 0.64 -10.66 14.93
CA ASP A 292 1.36 -11.73 14.23
C ASP A 292 2.13 -11.19 13.01
N ARG A 293 3.15 -11.92 12.54
CA ARG A 293 4.00 -11.52 11.41
C ARG A 293 3.63 -12.26 10.13
N PHE A 294 3.33 -11.50 9.08
CA PHE A 294 3.15 -12.00 7.71
C PHE A 294 4.29 -11.49 6.82
N ARG A 295 4.95 -12.40 6.10
CA ARG A 295 6.18 -12.10 5.31
C ARG A 295 7.26 -11.33 6.11
N GLY A 296 7.35 -11.59 7.41
CA GLY A 296 8.32 -10.95 8.31
C GLY A 296 7.92 -9.56 8.83
N LEU A 297 6.77 -8.99 8.43
CA LEU A 297 6.26 -7.71 8.93
C LEU A 297 5.04 -7.93 9.84
N PRO A 298 4.87 -7.16 10.92
CA PRO A 298 3.73 -7.30 11.82
C PRO A 298 2.42 -6.91 11.12
N ILE A 299 1.36 -7.66 11.40
CA ILE A 299 -0.01 -7.36 11.00
C ILE A 299 -0.53 -6.24 11.88
N ASP A 300 -0.92 -5.15 11.22
CA ASP A 300 -1.49 -3.97 11.87
C ASP A 300 -2.90 -4.26 12.43
N ARG A 301 -3.49 -3.30 13.14
CA ARG A 301 -4.87 -3.40 13.61
C ARG A 301 -5.82 -3.73 12.46
N THR A 302 -6.48 -4.87 12.55
CA THR A 302 -7.44 -5.35 11.54
C THR A 302 -8.57 -4.34 11.36
N ASN A 303 -8.70 -3.81 10.14
CA ASN A 303 -9.82 -2.99 9.71
C ASN A 303 -11.02 -3.92 9.42
N LEU A 304 -11.71 -4.34 10.48
CA LEU A 304 -12.83 -5.27 10.42
C LEU A 304 -14.07 -4.59 9.82
N LYS A 305 -14.44 -5.03 8.62
CA LYS A 305 -15.54 -4.49 7.81
C LYS A 305 -16.57 -5.53 7.35
N ALA A 306 -16.29 -6.81 7.55
CA ALA A 306 -17.29 -7.86 7.51
C ALA A 306 -18.53 -7.52 8.34
N CYS A 307 -19.72 -7.86 7.85
CA CYS A 307 -20.99 -7.54 8.50
C CYS A 307 -21.94 -8.74 8.39
N HIS A 308 -22.58 -9.11 9.49
CA HIS A 308 -23.58 -10.19 9.51
C HIS A 308 -24.67 -9.99 8.44
N GLY A 309 -25.12 -11.09 7.83
CA GLY A 309 -26.14 -11.10 6.77
C GLY A 309 -25.68 -10.62 5.38
N ALA A 310 -24.45 -10.11 5.24
CA ALA A 310 -23.96 -9.56 3.96
C ALA A 310 -23.98 -10.58 2.82
N ARG A 311 -24.38 -10.13 1.63
CA ARG A 311 -24.29 -10.81 0.34
C ARG A 311 -23.17 -10.22 -0.52
N ILE A 312 -22.84 -10.87 -1.63
CA ILE A 312 -21.80 -10.41 -2.58
C ILE A 312 -22.05 -8.96 -3.06
N ASN A 313 -23.33 -8.55 -3.19
CA ASN A 313 -23.68 -7.17 -3.56
C ASN A 313 -23.41 -6.15 -2.44
N ASP A 314 -23.47 -6.56 -1.17
CA ASP A 314 -23.31 -5.69 0.00
C ASP A 314 -21.83 -5.44 0.34
N LEU A 315 -20.91 -6.13 -0.34
CA LEU A 315 -19.49 -5.76 -0.34
C LEU A 315 -19.23 -4.59 -1.30
N THR A 316 -20.01 -4.44 -2.38
CA THR A 316 -19.86 -3.38 -3.40
C THR A 316 -20.92 -2.28 -3.35
N ASN A 317 -21.91 -2.40 -2.46
CA ASN A 317 -22.97 -1.42 -2.20
C ASN A 317 -23.17 -1.30 -0.68
N ARG A 318 -23.81 -0.23 -0.21
CA ARG A 318 -24.19 -0.12 1.21
C ARG A 318 -25.18 -1.22 1.61
N GLN A 319 -24.91 -1.92 2.71
CA GLN A 319 -25.82 -2.92 3.27
C GLN A 319 -26.96 -2.27 4.08
N SER A 320 -26.71 -1.08 4.65
CA SER A 320 -27.71 -0.32 5.39
C SER A 320 -27.49 1.20 5.25
N LEU A 321 -28.13 2.01 6.09
CA LEU A 321 -27.84 3.45 6.19
C LEU A 321 -26.52 3.74 6.93
N GLU A 322 -26.08 2.82 7.79
CA GLU A 322 -24.88 2.98 8.65
C GLU A 322 -23.70 2.11 8.19
N GLU A 323 -23.95 1.16 7.27
CA GLU A 323 -22.94 0.25 6.74
C GLU A 323 -22.78 0.44 5.23
N PHE A 324 -21.64 1.04 4.83
CA PHE A 324 -21.27 1.33 3.45
C PHE A 324 -20.70 0.09 2.72
N ALA A 325 -20.37 0.24 1.44
CA ALA A 325 -19.74 -0.83 0.66
C ALA A 325 -18.41 -1.24 1.29
N GLN A 326 -18.28 -2.50 1.70
CA GLN A 326 -17.10 -2.96 2.44
C GLN A 326 -15.78 -2.79 1.64
N VAL A 327 -15.84 -2.88 0.30
CA VAL A 327 -14.64 -2.69 -0.56
C VAL A 327 -14.07 -1.28 -0.55
N ASP A 328 -14.83 -0.24 -0.13
CA ASP A 328 -14.32 1.14 -0.07
C ASP A 328 -13.32 1.35 1.09
N TYR A 329 -13.23 0.37 1.98
CA TYR A 329 -12.22 0.25 3.04
C TYR A 329 -11.00 -0.61 2.64
N VAL A 330 -10.97 -1.13 1.40
CA VAL A 330 -9.74 -1.65 0.79
C VAL A 330 -9.07 -0.49 0.06
N LYS A 331 -7.97 0.01 0.62
CA LYS A 331 -7.18 1.11 0.06
C LYS A 331 -5.99 0.57 -0.77
N PRO A 332 -5.44 1.34 -1.73
CA PRO A 332 -4.26 0.94 -2.51
C PRO A 332 -3.00 0.53 -1.72
N TYR A 333 -2.91 0.89 -0.44
CA TYR A 333 -1.85 0.44 0.48
C TYR A 333 -2.14 -0.90 1.19
N THR A 334 -3.33 -1.49 1.02
CA THR A 334 -3.77 -2.73 1.72
C THR A 334 -2.97 -3.93 1.23
N ARG A 335 -2.34 -4.67 2.16
CA ARG A 335 -1.42 -5.79 1.88
C ARG A 335 -2.00 -7.16 2.18
N LEU A 336 -2.99 -7.23 3.05
CA LEU A 336 -3.76 -8.44 3.35
C LEU A 336 -5.25 -8.10 3.31
N VAL A 337 -6.05 -8.95 2.69
CA VAL A 337 -7.52 -8.95 2.82
C VAL A 337 -7.98 -10.37 3.11
N THR A 338 -8.93 -10.55 4.01
CA THR A 338 -9.63 -11.82 4.22
C THR A 338 -11.11 -11.69 3.89
N VAL A 339 -11.76 -12.76 3.40
CA VAL A 339 -13.21 -12.75 3.12
C VAL A 339 -13.86 -14.13 3.26
N THR A 340 -15.02 -14.17 3.91
CA THR A 340 -16.08 -15.20 3.75
C THR A 340 -17.29 -14.52 3.10
N ILE A 341 -17.79 -15.02 1.97
CA ILE A 341 -19.00 -14.45 1.34
C ILE A 341 -19.69 -15.45 0.41
N GLY A 342 -20.96 -15.20 0.08
CA GLY A 342 -21.78 -16.05 -0.79
C GLY A 342 -22.73 -17.01 -0.06
N GLY A 343 -22.57 -17.25 1.25
CA GLY A 343 -23.50 -18.09 2.02
C GLY A 343 -24.92 -17.53 2.04
N ASN A 344 -25.03 -16.20 2.20
CA ASN A 344 -26.31 -15.47 2.18
C ASN A 344 -26.89 -15.29 0.76
N ASP A 345 -26.08 -15.43 -0.29
CA ASP A 345 -26.52 -15.44 -1.69
C ASP A 345 -27.13 -16.79 -2.08
N LEU A 346 -26.59 -17.89 -1.54
CA LEU A 346 -27.16 -19.24 -1.63
C LEU A 346 -28.35 -19.47 -0.67
N GLY A 347 -28.66 -18.49 0.18
CA GLY A 347 -29.80 -18.53 1.10
C GLY A 347 -29.67 -19.50 2.27
N PHE A 348 -28.45 -19.88 2.66
CA PHE A 348 -28.20 -20.92 3.68
C PHE A 348 -28.96 -20.70 5.00
N ALA A 349 -28.96 -19.48 5.54
CA ALA A 349 -29.62 -19.20 6.83
C ALA A 349 -31.14 -19.52 6.81
N ALA A 350 -31.82 -19.26 5.68
CA ALA A 350 -33.22 -19.65 5.52
C ALA A 350 -33.35 -21.17 5.43
N LYS A 351 -32.58 -21.80 4.53
CA LYS A 351 -32.63 -23.25 4.29
C LYS A 351 -32.31 -24.09 5.54
N LEU A 352 -31.35 -23.65 6.36
CA LEU A 352 -30.98 -24.29 7.63
C LEU A 352 -32.04 -24.12 8.73
N ARG A 353 -32.68 -22.94 8.81
CA ARG A 353 -33.84 -22.74 9.69
C ARG A 353 -35.01 -23.61 9.25
N ASP A 354 -35.22 -23.74 7.94
CA ASP A 354 -36.33 -24.52 7.40
C ASP A 354 -36.10 -26.02 7.63
N CYS A 355 -34.87 -26.53 7.50
CA CYS A 355 -34.45 -27.86 8.01
C CYS A 355 -34.71 -28.02 9.53
N ALA A 356 -34.40 -27.00 10.34
CA ALA A 356 -34.58 -27.07 11.79
C ALA A 356 -36.06 -27.05 12.25
N LEU A 357 -37.00 -26.84 11.32
CA LEU A 357 -38.44 -26.74 11.56
C LEU A 357 -39.30 -27.73 10.72
N SER A 358 -38.72 -28.36 9.69
CA SER A 358 -39.40 -29.25 8.74
C SER A 358 -38.39 -30.09 7.93
N ASP A 359 -38.80 -31.30 7.51
CA ASP A 359 -37.97 -32.23 6.72
C ASP A 359 -37.33 -31.54 5.50
N CYS A 360 -36.00 -31.53 5.47
CA CYS A 360 -35.22 -31.06 4.32
C CYS A 360 -34.34 -32.16 3.67
N GLY A 361 -34.46 -33.42 4.08
CA GLY A 361 -33.62 -34.53 3.61
C GLY A 361 -33.87 -34.90 2.15
N GLY A 362 -35.09 -34.68 1.66
CA GLY A 362 -35.51 -35.06 0.30
C GLY A 362 -34.72 -34.38 -0.82
N ALA A 363 -34.72 -33.04 -0.86
CA ALA A 363 -34.19 -32.25 -1.98
C ALA A 363 -32.77 -31.70 -1.72
N PRO A 364 -31.95 -31.46 -2.77
CA PRO A 364 -30.69 -30.74 -2.60
C PRO A 364 -30.93 -29.30 -2.11
N LEU A 365 -30.23 -28.88 -1.06
CA LEU A 365 -30.38 -27.53 -0.50
C LEU A 365 -29.81 -26.43 -1.43
N VAL A 366 -28.90 -26.78 -2.35
CA VAL A 366 -28.39 -25.86 -3.38
C VAL A 366 -28.42 -26.56 -4.74
N THR A 367 -28.72 -25.78 -5.78
CA THR A 367 -28.77 -26.23 -7.17
C THR A 367 -27.50 -25.84 -7.94
N PRO A 368 -27.14 -26.57 -9.02
CA PRO A 368 -26.05 -26.17 -9.90
C PRO A 368 -26.20 -24.75 -10.48
N ALA A 369 -27.44 -24.28 -10.68
CA ALA A 369 -27.72 -22.93 -11.17
C ALA A 369 -27.40 -21.84 -10.13
N GLU A 370 -27.82 -22.02 -8.87
CA GLU A 370 -27.45 -21.11 -7.77
C GLU A 370 -25.93 -21.07 -7.56
N LEU A 371 -25.28 -22.23 -7.59
CA LEU A 371 -23.82 -22.35 -7.45
C LEU A 371 -23.09 -21.63 -8.59
N GLN A 372 -23.48 -21.87 -9.85
CA GLN A 372 -22.84 -21.23 -11.00
C GLN A 372 -23.08 -19.71 -11.04
N ALA A 373 -24.28 -19.24 -10.69
CA ALA A 373 -24.57 -17.80 -10.61
C ALA A 373 -23.79 -17.12 -9.48
N THR A 374 -23.63 -17.79 -8.33
CA THR A 374 -22.83 -17.30 -7.20
C THR A 374 -21.35 -17.27 -7.57
N GLN A 375 -20.81 -18.33 -8.17
CA GLN A 375 -19.42 -18.41 -8.64
C GLN A 375 -19.06 -17.25 -9.56
N THR A 376 -19.90 -16.96 -10.56
CA THR A 376 -19.68 -15.85 -11.51
C THR A 376 -19.60 -14.50 -10.79
N ARG A 377 -20.47 -14.28 -9.79
CA ARG A 377 -20.46 -13.04 -8.99
C ARG A 377 -19.25 -12.95 -8.05
N LEU A 378 -18.79 -14.08 -7.50
CA LEU A 378 -17.55 -14.15 -6.71
C LEU A 378 -16.31 -13.79 -7.54
N VAL A 379 -16.18 -14.28 -8.77
CA VAL A 379 -15.05 -13.95 -9.66
C VAL A 379 -14.94 -12.44 -9.86
N SER A 380 -16.05 -11.77 -10.18
CA SER A 380 -16.10 -10.31 -10.36
C SER A 380 -15.81 -9.55 -9.06
N LEU A 381 -16.29 -10.04 -7.91
CA LEU A 381 -15.98 -9.46 -6.60
C LEU A 381 -14.48 -9.57 -6.29
N TYR A 382 -13.86 -10.73 -6.50
CA TYR A 382 -12.43 -10.90 -6.22
C TYR A 382 -11.57 -10.01 -7.12
N GLN A 383 -11.91 -9.88 -8.40
CA GLN A 383 -11.27 -8.92 -9.31
C GLN A 383 -11.42 -7.46 -8.83
N ASN A 384 -12.61 -7.09 -8.32
CA ASN A 384 -12.91 -5.76 -7.79
C ASN A 384 -12.16 -5.43 -6.48
N ILE A 385 -11.90 -6.43 -5.64
CA ILE A 385 -11.05 -6.32 -4.45
C ILE A 385 -9.58 -6.21 -4.87
N LEU A 386 -9.11 -7.11 -5.75
CA LEU A 386 -7.73 -7.17 -6.22
C LEU A 386 -7.23 -5.91 -6.95
N SER A 387 -8.13 -5.15 -7.58
CA SER A 387 -7.80 -3.85 -8.21
C SER A 387 -7.65 -2.70 -7.21
N ARG A 388 -8.10 -2.88 -5.96
CA ARG A 388 -7.97 -1.90 -4.87
C ARG A 388 -6.79 -2.16 -3.95
N MET A 389 -6.19 -3.34 -4.00
CA MET A 389 -5.09 -3.77 -3.12
C MET A 389 -3.70 -3.41 -3.67
N ARG A 390 -2.68 -3.45 -2.81
CA ARG A 390 -1.27 -3.29 -3.24
C ARG A 390 -0.87 -4.39 -4.24
N SER A 391 0.11 -4.10 -5.10
CA SER A 391 0.51 -5.01 -6.19
C SER A 391 1.18 -6.31 -5.73
N ASP A 392 1.68 -6.37 -4.48
CA ASP A 392 2.22 -7.57 -3.83
C ASP A 392 1.26 -8.21 -2.81
N ALA A 393 0.07 -7.65 -2.62
CA ALA A 393 -0.87 -8.03 -1.56
C ALA A 393 -1.44 -9.46 -1.72
N VAL A 394 -2.08 -9.98 -0.67
CA VAL A 394 -2.79 -11.28 -0.70
C VAL A 394 -4.26 -11.13 -0.30
N LEU A 395 -5.14 -11.68 -1.15
CA LEU A 395 -6.56 -11.87 -0.87
C LEU A 395 -6.78 -13.33 -0.41
N ALA A 396 -7.01 -13.53 0.88
CA ALA A 396 -7.33 -14.81 1.47
C ALA A 396 -8.84 -15.05 1.46
N VAL A 397 -9.29 -15.96 0.61
CA VAL A 397 -10.70 -16.35 0.47
C VAL A 397 -10.95 -17.61 1.29
N LEU A 398 -11.75 -17.50 2.35
CA LEU A 398 -12.10 -18.63 3.21
C LEU A 398 -13.38 -19.33 2.71
N SER A 399 -13.40 -20.66 2.79
CA SER A 399 -14.67 -21.42 2.76
C SER A 399 -15.34 -21.42 4.14
N TYR A 400 -16.54 -22.01 4.25
CA TYR A 400 -17.23 -22.21 5.53
C TYR A 400 -16.85 -23.58 6.13
N PRO A 401 -16.67 -23.69 7.45
CA PRO A 401 -16.53 -24.97 8.12
C PRO A 401 -17.85 -25.77 8.09
N ALA A 402 -17.77 -27.09 7.92
CA ALA A 402 -18.91 -27.97 8.18
C ALA A 402 -19.16 -28.00 9.69
N PHE A 403 -20.29 -27.43 10.12
CA PHE A 403 -20.59 -27.18 11.53
C PHE A 403 -21.49 -28.25 12.18
N LEU A 404 -22.29 -29.00 11.43
CA LEU A 404 -23.02 -30.19 11.93
C LEU A 404 -22.24 -31.49 11.66
N PRO A 405 -22.44 -32.57 12.43
CA PRO A 405 -21.80 -33.86 12.20
C PRO A 405 -21.98 -34.34 10.75
N VAL A 406 -20.88 -34.73 10.11
CA VAL A 406 -20.87 -35.22 8.73
C VAL A 406 -21.04 -36.75 8.75
N PRO A 407 -22.15 -37.31 8.20
CA PRO A 407 -22.38 -38.75 8.23
C PRO A 407 -21.26 -39.55 7.58
N GLY A 408 -20.78 -40.59 8.26
CA GLY A 408 -19.63 -41.39 7.83
C GLY A 408 -18.26 -40.81 8.18
N VAL A 409 -18.19 -39.59 8.74
CA VAL A 409 -16.95 -38.95 9.23
C VAL A 409 -16.99 -38.74 10.74
N ASP A 410 -18.09 -38.18 11.26
CA ASP A 410 -18.29 -37.95 12.70
C ASP A 410 -19.27 -39.00 13.29
N PRO A 411 -19.20 -39.27 14.61
CA PRO A 411 -20.26 -39.99 15.32
C PRO A 411 -21.59 -39.24 15.22
N LEU A 412 -22.66 -39.94 14.81
CA LEU A 412 -24.01 -39.37 14.76
C LEU A 412 -24.60 -39.25 16.19
N PRO A 413 -25.38 -38.20 16.47
CA PRO A 413 -25.91 -37.97 17.81
C PRO A 413 -26.97 -39.00 18.20
N THR A 414 -26.91 -39.47 19.45
CA THR A 414 -27.79 -40.53 19.99
C THR A 414 -28.95 -39.97 20.85
N SER A 415 -29.09 -38.64 20.93
CA SER A 415 -30.10 -37.96 21.75
C SER A 415 -30.66 -36.73 21.04
N SER A 416 -31.98 -36.55 21.06
CA SER A 416 -32.62 -35.27 20.78
C SER A 416 -32.15 -34.20 21.78
N GLY A 417 -32.22 -32.92 21.40
CA GLY A 417 -31.70 -31.81 22.22
C GLY A 417 -30.27 -31.36 21.87
N CYS A 418 -29.42 -32.21 21.29
CA CYS A 418 -28.00 -31.89 21.11
C CYS A 418 -27.72 -30.70 20.16
N PHE A 419 -28.65 -30.44 19.22
CA PHE A 419 -28.60 -29.29 18.31
C PHE A 419 -29.11 -27.99 18.93
N GLY A 420 -29.49 -27.95 20.21
CA GLY A 420 -30.11 -26.80 20.86
C GLY A 420 -31.63 -26.69 20.65
N THR A 421 -32.25 -27.68 19.98
CA THR A 421 -33.70 -27.81 19.81
C THR A 421 -34.19 -29.20 20.21
N ASN A 422 -35.48 -29.32 20.54
CA ASN A 422 -36.14 -30.62 20.71
C ASN A 422 -36.46 -31.32 19.38
N ALA A 423 -36.15 -30.69 18.23
CA ALA A 423 -36.25 -31.34 16.94
C ALA A 423 -35.10 -32.35 16.75
N THR A 424 -35.33 -33.36 15.93
CA THR A 424 -34.30 -34.34 15.58
C THR A 424 -33.90 -34.06 14.14
N ILE A 425 -32.69 -33.53 13.92
CA ILE A 425 -32.11 -33.47 12.57
C ILE A 425 -31.65 -34.89 12.23
N ASP A 426 -32.15 -35.45 11.13
CA ASP A 426 -31.91 -36.84 10.77
C ASP A 426 -30.63 -37.05 9.93
N THR A 427 -30.29 -38.31 9.64
CA THR A 427 -29.07 -38.63 8.89
C THR A 427 -29.11 -38.16 7.42
N ALA A 428 -30.28 -38.10 6.80
CA ALA A 428 -30.43 -37.56 5.45
C ALA A 428 -30.28 -36.04 5.45
N GLU A 429 -30.87 -35.34 6.42
CA GLU A 429 -30.73 -33.89 6.60
C GLU A 429 -29.28 -33.48 6.91
N LEU A 430 -28.60 -34.20 7.80
CA LEU A 430 -27.16 -34.02 8.04
C LEU A 430 -26.34 -34.27 6.77
N THR A 431 -26.71 -35.26 5.96
CA THR A 431 -26.08 -35.50 4.64
C THR A 431 -26.31 -34.31 3.71
N ARG A 432 -27.54 -33.79 3.59
CA ARG A 432 -27.86 -32.64 2.73
C ARG A 432 -27.13 -31.36 3.13
N ILE A 433 -26.98 -31.10 4.44
CA ILE A 433 -26.26 -29.93 4.96
C ILE A 433 -24.75 -30.07 4.68
N ALA A 434 -24.19 -31.26 4.88
CA ALA A 434 -22.79 -31.55 4.56
C ALA A 434 -22.49 -31.46 3.05
N GLU A 435 -23.35 -32.05 2.20
CA GLU A 435 -23.31 -31.96 0.73
C GLU A 435 -23.31 -30.49 0.26
N ALA A 436 -24.27 -29.69 0.76
CA ALA A 436 -24.40 -28.29 0.36
C ALA A 436 -23.20 -27.44 0.80
N THR A 437 -22.68 -27.66 2.02
CA THR A 437 -21.49 -26.96 2.51
C THR A 437 -20.24 -27.32 1.71
N ALA A 438 -20.09 -28.59 1.31
CA ALA A 438 -19.00 -29.03 0.44
C ALA A 438 -19.10 -28.45 -0.98
N GLN A 439 -20.32 -28.41 -1.55
CA GLN A 439 -20.56 -27.77 -2.84
C GLN A 439 -20.28 -26.26 -2.80
N ALA A 440 -20.61 -25.57 -1.69
CA ALA A 440 -20.27 -24.17 -1.48
C ALA A 440 -18.74 -23.95 -1.39
N ARG A 441 -18.02 -24.81 -0.65
CA ARG A 441 -16.54 -24.83 -0.62
C ARG A 441 -15.96 -24.96 -2.03
N ASP A 442 -16.41 -25.95 -2.79
CA ASP A 442 -15.86 -26.26 -4.11
C ASP A 442 -16.17 -25.18 -5.15
N MET A 443 -17.35 -24.55 -5.04
CA MET A 443 -17.77 -23.38 -5.80
C MET A 443 -16.92 -22.14 -5.49
N ILE A 444 -16.63 -21.87 -4.21
CA ILE A 444 -15.70 -20.79 -3.80
C ILE A 444 -14.29 -21.06 -4.35
N ALA A 445 -13.78 -22.29 -4.19
CA ALA A 445 -12.49 -22.68 -4.73
C ALA A 445 -12.43 -22.59 -6.27
N ALA A 446 -13.54 -22.87 -6.95
CA ALA A 446 -13.67 -22.70 -8.39
C ALA A 446 -13.71 -21.22 -8.81
N ALA A 447 -14.33 -20.33 -8.03
CA ALA A 447 -14.25 -18.89 -8.25
C ALA A 447 -12.80 -18.37 -8.10
N VAL A 448 -12.09 -18.79 -7.04
CA VAL A 448 -10.66 -18.43 -6.85
C VAL A 448 -9.81 -18.86 -8.05
N ARG A 449 -9.95 -20.11 -8.51
CA ARG A 449 -9.25 -20.61 -9.71
C ARG A 449 -9.62 -19.84 -10.98
N ALA A 450 -10.90 -19.49 -11.14
CA ALA A 450 -11.40 -18.80 -12.33
C ALA A 450 -10.98 -17.32 -12.42
N THR A 451 -10.63 -16.66 -11.30
CA THR A 451 -10.06 -15.30 -11.34
C THR A 451 -8.64 -15.25 -11.90
N GLY A 452 -7.84 -16.32 -11.73
CA GLY A 452 -6.52 -16.47 -12.36
C GLY A 452 -5.39 -15.58 -11.81
N ASP A 453 -5.61 -14.79 -10.76
CA ASP A 453 -4.59 -13.93 -10.13
C ASP A 453 -3.91 -14.68 -8.96
N GLY A 454 -2.60 -14.84 -9.03
CA GLY A 454 -1.78 -15.51 -8.00
C GLY A 454 -1.71 -14.79 -6.65
N ARG A 455 -2.31 -13.61 -6.50
CA ARG A 455 -2.53 -12.93 -5.22
C ARG A 455 -3.70 -13.51 -4.42
N ILE A 456 -4.58 -14.32 -5.02
CA ILE A 456 -5.65 -14.98 -4.26
C ILE A 456 -5.14 -16.30 -3.68
N VAL A 457 -5.36 -16.49 -2.38
CA VAL A 457 -5.12 -17.76 -1.69
C VAL A 457 -6.46 -18.30 -1.19
N PHE A 458 -6.82 -19.52 -1.61
CA PHE A 458 -7.97 -20.23 -1.05
C PHE A 458 -7.59 -20.88 0.29
N VAL A 459 -8.30 -20.50 1.35
CA VAL A 459 -8.12 -20.99 2.71
C VAL A 459 -9.28 -21.93 3.02
N ASP A 460 -9.10 -23.22 2.75
CA ASP A 460 -10.17 -24.19 2.98
C ASP A 460 -10.38 -24.43 4.48
N ALA A 461 -11.55 -24.06 4.99
CA ALA A 461 -11.99 -24.21 6.36
C ALA A 461 -12.94 -25.40 6.60
N TYR A 462 -13.34 -26.15 5.58
CA TYR A 462 -14.44 -27.15 5.67
C TYR A 462 -14.27 -28.17 6.81
N ASP A 463 -13.07 -28.75 6.96
CA ASP A 463 -12.77 -29.72 8.02
C ASP A 463 -12.13 -29.11 9.29
N VAL A 464 -12.07 -27.78 9.41
CA VAL A 464 -11.49 -27.10 10.59
C VAL A 464 -12.25 -27.43 11.88
N PHE A 465 -13.53 -27.83 11.80
CA PHE A 465 -14.32 -28.26 12.97
C PHE A 465 -14.45 -29.78 13.09
N GLN A 466 -13.72 -30.61 12.31
CA GLN A 466 -13.82 -32.09 12.42
C GLN A 466 -13.56 -32.56 13.86
N GLY A 467 -14.42 -33.44 14.41
CA GLY A 467 -14.40 -33.84 15.83
C GLY A 467 -14.92 -32.79 16.83
N HIS A 468 -15.05 -31.53 16.41
CA HIS A 468 -15.52 -30.36 17.16
C HIS A 468 -16.81 -29.75 16.57
N ARG A 469 -17.55 -30.52 15.76
CA ARG A 469 -18.84 -30.11 15.18
C ARG A 469 -19.92 -30.05 16.27
N VAL A 470 -21.10 -29.49 15.97
CA VAL A 470 -22.25 -29.46 16.90
C VAL A 470 -22.58 -30.90 17.36
N CYS A 471 -23.08 -31.06 18.59
CA CYS A 471 -23.27 -32.36 19.27
C CYS A 471 -21.98 -33.13 19.64
N SER A 472 -20.77 -32.60 19.37
CA SER A 472 -19.53 -33.10 19.99
C SER A 472 -19.41 -32.68 21.45
N GLY A 473 -18.43 -33.25 22.17
CA GLY A 473 -18.12 -32.90 23.57
C GLY A 473 -17.40 -31.55 23.75
N ASP A 474 -16.81 -31.00 22.69
CA ASP A 474 -16.26 -29.63 22.65
C ASP A 474 -16.64 -28.95 21.32
N PRO A 475 -17.89 -28.45 21.19
CA PRO A 475 -18.35 -27.87 19.94
C PRO A 475 -17.72 -26.50 19.70
N TRP A 476 -17.23 -26.29 18.48
CA TRP A 476 -16.60 -25.05 18.00
C TRP A 476 -17.56 -24.15 17.20
N SER A 477 -18.74 -24.67 16.85
CA SER A 477 -19.90 -23.89 16.40
C SER A 477 -21.02 -23.93 17.44
N ASN A 478 -21.91 -22.94 17.41
CA ASN A 478 -23.12 -22.95 18.21
C ASN A 478 -24.15 -23.96 17.65
N GLY A 479 -25.01 -24.49 18.52
CA GLY A 479 -26.28 -25.10 18.09
C GLY A 479 -27.29 -24.01 17.67
N PHE A 480 -28.57 -24.34 17.73
CA PHE A 480 -29.65 -23.36 17.67
C PHE A 480 -29.71 -22.56 18.97
N VAL A 481 -29.73 -21.23 18.88
CA VAL A 481 -29.66 -20.32 20.04
C VAL A 481 -31.01 -19.63 20.21
N VAL A 482 -31.93 -20.23 20.98
CA VAL A 482 -33.32 -19.75 21.15
C VAL A 482 -33.40 -18.29 21.63
N ALA A 483 -32.48 -17.86 22.49
CA ALA A 483 -32.45 -16.51 23.04
C ALA A 483 -31.90 -15.44 22.06
N ASP A 484 -31.16 -15.87 21.04
CA ASP A 484 -30.63 -15.00 19.99
C ASP A 484 -30.41 -15.79 18.69
N PRO A 485 -31.47 -16.01 17.88
CA PRO A 485 -31.44 -16.97 16.78
C PRO A 485 -30.38 -16.69 15.71
N GLU A 486 -29.94 -15.44 15.55
CA GLU A 486 -28.91 -15.05 14.57
C GLU A 486 -27.52 -15.62 14.89
N ASP A 487 -27.26 -15.97 16.15
CA ASP A 487 -26.01 -16.61 16.60
C ASP A 487 -26.03 -18.15 16.40
N SER A 488 -27.15 -18.71 15.95
CA SER A 488 -27.29 -20.14 15.68
C SER A 488 -26.33 -20.61 14.59
N PHE A 489 -25.74 -21.80 14.77
CA PHE A 489 -24.87 -22.45 13.77
C PHE A 489 -23.60 -21.69 13.35
N HIS A 490 -23.32 -20.53 13.95
CA HIS A 490 -22.11 -19.75 13.71
C HIS A 490 -20.96 -20.19 14.62
N PRO A 491 -19.69 -19.99 14.21
CA PRO A 491 -18.53 -20.28 15.04
C PRO A 491 -18.61 -19.57 16.40
N ASN A 492 -18.30 -20.30 17.47
CA ASN A 492 -18.01 -19.67 18.75
C ASN A 492 -16.53 -19.25 18.82
N ALA A 493 -16.11 -18.66 19.93
CA ALA A 493 -14.73 -18.16 20.10
C ALA A 493 -13.64 -19.23 19.93
N ARG A 494 -13.95 -20.53 20.09
CA ARG A 494 -13.01 -21.63 19.79
C ARG A 494 -12.95 -21.95 18.29
N GLY A 495 -14.10 -21.98 17.62
CA GLY A 495 -14.15 -22.15 16.15
C GLY A 495 -13.46 -21.02 15.39
N TYR A 496 -13.66 -19.77 15.81
CA TYR A 496 -12.92 -18.65 15.21
C TYR A 496 -11.41 -18.71 15.45
N ARG A 497 -10.96 -19.29 16.57
CA ARG A 497 -9.52 -19.55 16.77
C ARG A 497 -9.01 -20.61 15.80
N ALA A 498 -9.71 -21.73 15.65
CA ALA A 498 -9.34 -22.77 14.70
C ALA A 498 -9.32 -22.23 13.25
N MET A 499 -10.24 -21.33 12.89
CA MET A 499 -10.19 -20.60 11.62
C MET A 499 -8.99 -19.65 11.51
N ALA A 500 -8.58 -18.98 12.60
CA ALA A 500 -7.35 -18.16 12.63
C ALA A 500 -6.09 -19.02 12.46
N ASP A 501 -6.04 -20.18 13.10
CA ASP A 501 -4.90 -21.10 13.03
C ASP A 501 -4.81 -21.76 11.65
N ARG A 502 -5.95 -22.02 11.00
CA ARG A 502 -6.00 -22.41 9.58
C ARG A 502 -5.52 -21.29 8.64
N LEU A 503 -5.92 -20.05 8.89
CA LEU A 503 -5.43 -18.88 8.14
C LEU A 503 -3.91 -18.72 8.30
N ARG A 504 -3.39 -18.88 9.52
CA ARG A 504 -1.95 -18.87 9.83
C ARG A 504 -1.20 -19.94 9.04
N GLN A 505 -1.68 -21.19 9.11
CA GLN A 505 -1.08 -22.34 8.43
C GLN A 505 -1.01 -22.14 6.91
N VAL A 506 -2.09 -21.63 6.30
CA VAL A 506 -2.17 -21.48 4.83
C VAL A 506 -1.37 -20.27 4.33
N LEU A 507 -1.27 -19.18 5.10
CA LEU A 507 -0.53 -17.98 4.71
C LEU A 507 0.93 -17.92 5.21
N GLY A 508 1.35 -18.84 6.08
CA GLY A 508 2.67 -18.77 6.72
C GLY A 508 2.80 -17.59 7.67
N ILE A 509 1.73 -17.26 8.39
CA ILE A 509 1.74 -16.22 9.45
C ILE A 509 2.32 -16.85 10.72
N THR A 510 3.29 -16.17 11.35
CA THR A 510 3.90 -16.60 12.62
C THR A 510 3.53 -15.65 13.74
N LEU A 511 3.54 -16.15 14.97
CA LEU A 511 3.57 -15.29 16.17
C LEU A 511 4.87 -14.42 16.20
#